data_AF-A0A974B7T7-F1
#
_entry.id   AF-A0A974B7T7-F1
#
_cell.length_a   1.000
_cell.length_b   1.000
_cell.length_c   1.000
_cell.angle_alpha   90.00
_cell.angle_beta   90.00
_cell.angle_gamma   90.00
#
_symmetry.space_group_name_H-M   'P 1'
#
loop_
_entity.id
_entity.type
_entity.pdbx_description
1 polymer ?
#
loop_
_entity_poly.entity_id
_entity_poly.type
_entity_poly.pdbx_seq_one_letter_code
_entity_poly.pdbx_strand_id
1 'polypeptide(L)'
;QVRLSSTPRHPEAPLHIAGFHLPSKHRPPGKGQHQPSPEHSPEHSDQFSSFLYWRPPLPSIEEELQELLVSPSPAPAPHFWLCLNPPLGSSPSATAHVPVCPPLQNVLLQMGLHVLAVNGRLIRQARSYILRCHGCFRTTSDMAKVFCPHCGNKTLKKVAVSVSDDGSLHMHFSRNPKVLNPRGLRYPLPAPQGGKHAHNPHLVEDQRFPQQRLSCKARQKTNVFDPDYAAAASPFAEHDVHSRAAHLHIRDAALGAGRRRLNPNAVTSKFGKRR
;
A
#
# COMPACT_ATOMS: atom_id res chain seq x y z
N GLN A 1 -8.15 4.52 73.20
CA GLN A 1 -8.32 5.87 73.76
C GLN A 1 -7.98 6.89 72.68
N VAL A 2 -8.85 7.86 72.49
CA VAL A 2 -9.00 8.85 71.40
C VAL A 2 -7.80 9.85 71.38
N ARG A 3 -7.29 10.41 70.25
CA ARG A 3 -7.89 11.54 69.47
C ARG A 3 -7.11 11.91 68.18
N LEU A 4 -7.89 12.38 67.20
CA LEU A 4 -7.61 12.94 65.85
C LEU A 4 -6.82 14.29 65.94
N SER A 5 -6.27 14.97 64.93
CA SER A 5 -6.60 15.20 63.49
C SER A 5 -5.56 16.15 62.84
N SER A 6 -5.31 16.09 61.53
CA SER A 6 -5.45 17.22 60.58
C SER A 6 -4.95 16.91 59.15
N THR A 7 -5.80 17.17 58.16
CA THR A 7 -5.49 17.43 56.73
C THR A 7 -5.67 18.95 56.49
N PRO A 8 -5.41 19.59 55.33
CA PRO A 8 -4.90 19.13 54.02
C PRO A 8 -3.80 20.06 53.42
N ARG A 9 -3.17 19.68 52.28
CA ARG A 9 -2.76 20.61 51.19
C ARG A 9 -2.25 19.86 49.94
N HIS A 10 -2.83 20.22 48.80
CA HIS A 10 -2.49 19.81 47.43
C HIS A 10 -1.24 20.57 46.94
N PRO A 11 -0.33 19.96 46.17
CA PRO A 11 0.59 20.71 45.32
C PRO A 11 0.15 20.60 43.86
N GLU A 12 -0.45 21.66 43.32
CA GLU A 12 -0.51 21.87 41.87
C GLU A 12 0.87 22.33 41.38
N ALA A 13 1.29 21.79 40.24
CA ALA A 13 2.51 22.13 39.50
C ALA A 13 2.41 23.55 38.87
N PRO A 14 3.51 24.19 38.44
CA PRO A 14 4.01 23.90 37.09
C PRO A 14 5.55 24.00 36.85
N LEU A 15 6.00 23.17 35.89
CA LEU A 15 6.96 23.43 34.80
C LEU A 15 8.44 23.79 35.12
N HIS A 16 9.35 22.85 34.82
CA HIS A 16 10.26 22.97 33.67
C HIS A 16 11.03 21.66 33.43
N ILE A 17 10.72 21.01 32.30
CA ILE A 17 11.46 19.86 31.76
C ILE A 17 12.57 20.41 30.87
N ALA A 18 13.82 20.27 31.29
CA ALA A 18 14.98 20.41 30.43
C ALA A 18 15.62 19.02 30.28
N GLY A 19 15.78 18.55 29.03
CA GLY A 19 16.50 17.29 28.78
C GLY A 19 16.19 16.56 27.47
N PHE A 20 15.84 17.25 26.38
CA PHE A 20 15.97 16.65 25.05
C PHE A 20 17.44 16.77 24.59
N HIS A 21 18.20 15.67 24.69
CA HIS A 21 19.51 15.56 24.04
C HIS A 21 19.34 15.14 22.58
N LEU A 22 19.70 16.02 21.64
CA LEU A 22 20.00 15.64 20.25
C LEU A 22 21.52 15.53 20.06
N PRO A 23 22.03 14.54 19.29
CA PRO A 23 23.46 14.35 19.10
C PRO A 23 24.06 15.36 18.11
N SER A 24 25.17 15.97 18.52
CA SER A 24 25.99 16.91 17.75
C SER A 24 26.78 16.20 16.64
N LYS A 25 26.75 16.76 15.42
CA LYS A 25 27.62 16.37 14.29
C LYS A 25 28.88 17.25 14.29
N HIS A 26 30.04 16.62 14.27
CA HIS A 26 31.34 17.27 14.10
C HIS A 26 31.51 17.93 12.71
N ARG A 27 32.10 19.13 12.69
CA ARG A 27 33.01 19.63 11.62
C ARG A 27 34.06 20.62 12.18
N PRO A 28 35.24 20.74 11.55
CA PRO A 28 36.50 21.21 12.16
C PRO A 28 36.70 22.75 12.10
N PRO A 29 37.77 23.32 12.71
CA PRO A 29 37.80 24.71 13.18
C PRO A 29 38.41 25.70 12.18
N GLY A 30 37.94 26.97 12.25
CA GLY A 30 38.48 28.10 11.49
C GLY A 30 38.08 29.48 12.07
N LYS A 31 38.98 30.03 12.89
CA LYS A 31 39.29 31.41 13.37
C LYS A 31 38.43 32.65 12.95
N GLY A 32 38.27 33.58 13.94
CA GLY A 32 38.14 35.05 13.78
C GLY A 32 36.96 35.67 14.57
N GLN A 33 37.14 36.17 15.81
CA GLN A 33 37.39 37.57 16.26
C GLN A 33 36.14 38.44 16.55
N HIS A 34 36.31 39.39 17.48
CA HIS A 34 35.37 39.96 18.49
C HIS A 34 34.73 41.34 18.13
N GLN A 35 33.42 41.53 18.45
CA GLN A 35 32.74 42.65 19.19
C GLN A 35 32.69 44.13 18.65
N PRO A 36 31.85 45.08 19.20
CA PRO A 36 30.74 45.05 20.19
C PRO A 36 29.43 45.85 19.84
N SER A 37 28.50 45.95 20.81
CA SER A 37 27.09 46.46 20.90
C SER A 37 26.85 47.99 20.67
N PRO A 38 25.61 48.57 20.72
CA PRO A 38 24.81 48.73 21.96
C PRO A 38 23.25 48.69 21.83
N GLU A 39 22.61 48.93 22.97
CA GLU A 39 21.23 48.73 23.42
C GLU A 39 20.18 49.74 22.92
N HIS A 40 18.91 49.33 22.76
CA HIS A 40 17.70 50.08 23.20
C HIS A 40 16.43 49.21 23.08
N SER A 41 15.53 49.29 24.07
CA SER A 41 14.12 48.82 24.04
C SER A 41 13.21 50.02 24.37
N PRO A 42 11.87 49.91 24.36
CA PRO A 42 10.96 49.35 23.36
C PRO A 42 9.83 50.35 23.03
N GLU A 43 9.37 50.55 21.79
CA GLU A 43 8.05 51.20 21.56
C GLU A 43 7.30 50.65 20.34
N HIS A 44 5.98 50.61 20.52
CA HIS A 44 4.93 50.04 19.67
C HIS A 44 4.89 50.60 18.24
N SER A 45 4.68 49.74 17.26
CA SER A 45 3.77 50.02 16.14
C SER A 45 3.42 48.74 15.38
N ASP A 46 2.11 48.52 15.20
CA ASP A 46 1.56 47.57 14.25
C ASP A 46 1.93 48.04 12.83
N GLN A 47 3.00 47.48 12.27
CA GLN A 47 3.26 47.63 10.84
C GLN A 47 3.90 46.39 10.23
N PHE A 48 3.03 45.69 9.50
CA PHE A 48 3.31 44.88 8.33
C PHE A 48 4.56 45.35 7.55
N SER A 49 5.59 44.52 7.45
CA SER A 49 6.61 44.62 6.40
C SER A 49 6.90 43.19 5.90
N SER A 50 6.34 42.82 4.75
CA SER A 50 6.93 43.03 3.42
C SER A 50 8.23 42.25 3.22
N PHE A 51 8.10 40.97 2.86
CA PHE A 51 9.04 40.39 1.91
C PHE A 51 8.32 40.20 0.57
N LEU A 52 8.71 41.10 -0.33
CA LEU A 52 8.43 41.14 -1.75
C LEU A 52 8.75 39.79 -2.38
N TYR A 53 7.72 39.03 -2.75
CA TYR A 53 7.86 38.04 -3.81
C TYR A 53 7.36 38.67 -5.10
N TRP A 54 8.30 39.04 -5.95
CA TRP A 54 8.06 39.31 -7.36
C TRP A 54 7.31 38.13 -7.96
N ARG A 55 6.03 38.35 -8.31
CA ARG A 55 5.35 37.55 -9.32
C ARG A 55 4.93 38.51 -10.43
N PRO A 56 5.24 38.21 -11.70
CA PRO A 56 4.60 38.91 -12.81
C PRO A 56 3.08 38.77 -12.66
N PRO A 57 2.28 39.80 -13.04
CA PRO A 57 0.82 39.68 -13.03
C PRO A 57 0.40 38.45 -13.85
N LEU A 58 -0.57 37.71 -13.32
CA LEU A 58 -1.13 36.53 -13.99
C LEU A 58 -1.58 36.90 -15.41
N PRO A 59 -1.19 36.15 -16.45
CA PRO A 59 -1.75 36.34 -17.79
C PRO A 59 -3.27 36.11 -17.75
N SER A 60 -4.00 36.86 -18.59
CA SER A 60 -5.47 36.87 -18.68
C SER A 60 -6.00 35.46 -18.93
N ILE A 61 -6.96 35.02 -18.12
CA ILE A 61 -7.49 33.65 -18.13
C ILE A 61 -8.40 33.42 -19.35
N GLU A 62 -8.87 34.49 -20.01
CA GLU A 62 -9.75 34.41 -21.18
C GLU A 62 -9.13 33.68 -22.39
N GLU A 63 -7.80 33.73 -22.58
CA GLU A 63 -7.14 33.10 -23.73
C GLU A 63 -6.86 31.61 -23.49
N GLU A 64 -6.60 31.17 -22.25
CA GLU A 64 -6.44 29.75 -21.90
C GLU A 64 -7.79 28.99 -21.86
N LEU A 65 -8.91 29.70 -21.61
CA LEU A 65 -10.25 29.10 -21.63
C LEU A 65 -10.70 28.72 -23.05
N GLN A 66 -10.14 29.34 -24.10
CA GLN A 66 -10.42 28.97 -25.49
C GLN A 66 -9.54 27.81 -25.99
N GLU A 67 -8.41 27.52 -25.36
CA GLU A 67 -7.62 26.30 -25.62
C GLU A 67 -8.12 25.07 -24.83
N LEU A 68 -8.79 25.26 -23.68
CA LEU A 68 -9.42 24.18 -22.90
C LEU A 68 -10.78 23.71 -23.47
N LEU A 69 -11.35 24.43 -24.44
CA LEU A 69 -12.55 24.02 -25.17
C LEU A 69 -12.27 23.06 -26.34
N VAL A 70 -11.00 22.74 -26.62
CA VAL A 70 -10.62 21.55 -27.40
C VAL A 70 -10.52 20.36 -26.44
N SER A 71 -11.68 19.86 -26.06
CA SER A 71 -11.97 18.63 -25.32
C SER A 71 -10.78 17.70 -25.00
N PRO A 72 -10.27 17.65 -23.75
CA PRO A 72 -9.78 16.40 -23.21
C PRO A 72 -11.01 15.56 -22.85
N SER A 73 -11.23 14.49 -23.62
CA SER A 73 -12.11 13.39 -23.22
C SER A 73 -11.91 13.07 -21.73
N PRO A 74 -12.98 12.99 -20.92
CA PRO A 74 -12.83 12.62 -19.51
C PRO A 74 -12.22 11.23 -19.43
N ALA A 75 -11.08 11.12 -18.74
CA ALA A 75 -10.46 9.85 -18.43
C ALA A 75 -11.51 8.92 -17.79
N PRO A 76 -11.75 7.71 -18.34
CA PRO A 76 -12.73 6.82 -17.74
C PRO A 76 -12.19 6.30 -16.41
N ALA A 77 -12.93 6.59 -15.34
CA ALA A 77 -12.75 5.97 -14.03
C ALA A 77 -12.81 4.42 -14.16
N PRO A 78 -12.02 3.67 -13.38
CA PRO A 78 -12.11 2.22 -13.41
C PRO A 78 -13.37 1.75 -12.68
N HIS A 79 -14.33 1.25 -13.48
CA HIS A 79 -15.47 0.37 -13.15
C HIS A 79 -16.67 0.99 -12.41
N PHE A 80 -17.81 1.07 -13.08
CA PHE A 80 -19.04 0.27 -12.82
C PHE A 80 -20.06 0.58 -13.94
N TRP A 81 -20.65 -0.46 -14.52
CA TRP A 81 -21.52 -0.40 -15.70
C TRP A 81 -22.97 0.01 -15.36
N LEU A 82 -23.60 0.77 -16.25
CA LEU A 82 -25.01 0.63 -16.57
C LEU A 82 -25.13 0.39 -18.08
N CYS A 83 -25.61 -0.79 -18.46
CA CYS A 83 -26.01 -1.09 -19.83
C CYS A 83 -27.28 -0.29 -20.15
N LEU A 84 -27.17 0.73 -21.01
CA LEU A 84 -28.29 1.16 -21.84
C LEU A 84 -28.05 0.65 -23.27
N ASN A 85 -29.07 -0.01 -23.82
CA ASN A 85 -29.10 -0.49 -25.21
C ASN A 85 -28.77 0.66 -26.19
N PRO A 86 -27.90 0.45 -27.20
CA PRO A 86 -27.74 1.44 -28.25
C PRO A 86 -28.87 1.32 -29.28
N PRO A 87 -29.41 2.43 -29.80
CA PRO A 87 -30.34 2.39 -30.93
C PRO A 87 -29.59 2.07 -32.23
N LEU A 88 -30.31 1.43 -33.14
CA LEU A 88 -29.91 1.08 -34.50
C LEU A 88 -29.42 2.32 -35.29
N GLY A 89 -28.22 2.23 -35.86
CA GLY A 89 -27.81 3.06 -36.99
C GLY A 89 -26.53 3.86 -36.80
N SER A 90 -25.43 3.37 -37.39
CA SER A 90 -24.43 4.11 -38.20
C SER A 90 -22.97 3.62 -38.03
N SER A 91 -22.37 3.26 -39.18
CA SER A 91 -20.95 2.97 -39.48
C SER A 91 -20.29 1.70 -38.90
N PRO A 92 -19.36 1.04 -39.64
CA PRO A 92 -18.74 -0.22 -39.26
C PRO A 92 -17.57 -0.09 -38.26
N SER A 93 -17.37 1.08 -37.65
CA SER A 93 -16.26 1.35 -36.73
C SER A 93 -16.73 1.45 -35.28
N ALA A 94 -17.64 0.56 -34.86
CA ALA A 94 -18.10 0.49 -33.47
C ALA A 94 -16.99 -0.08 -32.58
N THR A 95 -16.13 0.82 -32.10
CA THR A 95 -15.05 0.48 -31.16
C THR A 95 -15.64 0.31 -29.77
N ALA A 96 -15.82 -0.93 -29.35
CA ALA A 96 -16.29 -1.25 -28.01
C ALA A 96 -15.15 -1.06 -26.98
N HIS A 97 -15.24 -0.01 -26.17
CA HIS A 97 -14.40 0.17 -24.98
C HIS A 97 -14.91 -0.74 -23.85
N VAL A 98 -14.61 -2.04 -23.92
CA VAL A 98 -14.92 -2.97 -22.85
C VAL A 98 -13.72 -3.04 -21.90
N PRO A 99 -13.86 -2.84 -20.58
CA PRO A 99 -12.84 -3.20 -19.61
C PRO A 99 -12.73 -4.74 -19.58
N VAL A 100 -11.98 -5.28 -20.52
CA VAL A 100 -11.77 -6.71 -20.67
C VAL A 100 -10.77 -7.15 -19.61
N CYS A 101 -11.10 -8.14 -18.79
CA CYS A 101 -10.13 -8.71 -17.84
C CYS A 101 -8.91 -9.26 -18.59
N PRO A 102 -7.68 -9.22 -18.03
CA PRO A 102 -6.47 -9.69 -18.73
C PRO A 102 -6.56 -11.09 -19.37
N PRO A 103 -7.26 -12.09 -18.78
CA PRO A 103 -7.48 -13.38 -19.44
C PRO A 103 -8.29 -13.27 -20.72
N LEU A 104 -9.36 -12.48 -20.72
CA LEU A 104 -10.20 -12.26 -21.89
C LEU A 104 -9.44 -11.46 -22.97
N GLN A 105 -8.55 -10.54 -22.59
CA GLN A 105 -7.73 -9.80 -23.56
C GLN A 105 -6.89 -10.75 -24.42
N ASN A 106 -6.33 -11.82 -23.83
CA ASN A 106 -5.59 -12.84 -24.59
C ASN A 106 -6.50 -13.62 -25.55
N VAL A 107 -7.71 -13.97 -25.10
CA VAL A 107 -8.67 -14.71 -25.94
C VAL A 107 -9.10 -13.86 -27.13
N LEU A 108 -9.40 -12.57 -26.92
CA LEU A 108 -9.76 -11.66 -28.00
C LEU A 108 -8.61 -11.47 -29.00
N LEU A 109 -7.36 -11.36 -28.52
CA LEU A 109 -6.18 -11.31 -29.38
C LEU A 109 -6.02 -12.60 -30.21
N GLN A 110 -6.32 -13.77 -29.64
CA GLN A 110 -6.27 -15.06 -30.36
C GLN A 110 -7.38 -15.21 -31.40
N MET A 111 -8.54 -14.57 -31.19
CA MET A 111 -9.61 -14.50 -32.18
C MET A 111 -9.31 -13.50 -33.32
N GLY A 112 -8.12 -12.89 -33.34
CA GLY A 112 -7.73 -11.89 -34.33
C GLY A 112 -8.45 -10.54 -34.15
N LEU A 113 -9.11 -10.32 -33.02
CA LEU A 113 -9.80 -9.06 -32.75
C LEU A 113 -8.80 -8.02 -32.24
N HIS A 114 -8.85 -6.83 -32.83
CA HIS A 114 -8.04 -5.70 -32.40
C HIS A 114 -8.56 -5.16 -31.07
N VAL A 115 -7.91 -5.56 -29.98
CA VAL A 115 -8.20 -5.03 -28.64
C VAL A 115 -7.51 -3.68 -28.46
N LEU A 116 -8.29 -2.63 -28.19
CA LEU A 116 -7.75 -1.32 -27.82
C LEU A 116 -7.62 -1.21 -26.30
N ALA A 117 -6.50 -0.64 -25.85
CA ALA A 117 -6.32 -0.22 -24.46
C ALA A 117 -7.19 1.00 -24.14
N VAL A 118 -7.34 1.29 -22.84
CA VAL A 118 -8.08 2.47 -22.33
C VAL A 118 -7.59 3.80 -22.96
N ASN A 119 -6.33 3.84 -23.41
CA ASN A 119 -5.70 5.01 -24.03
C ASN A 119 -5.80 5.03 -25.57
N GLY A 120 -6.68 4.22 -26.18
CA GLY A 120 -6.84 4.12 -27.64
C GLY A 120 -5.69 3.43 -28.38
N ARG A 121 -4.69 2.89 -27.66
CA ARG A 121 -3.56 2.17 -28.25
C ARG A 121 -3.93 0.71 -28.53
N LEU A 122 -3.59 0.21 -29.71
CA LEU A 122 -3.81 -1.20 -30.06
C LEU A 122 -2.85 -2.11 -29.29
N ILE A 123 -3.42 -3.07 -28.57
CA ILE A 123 -2.64 -4.08 -27.84
C ILE A 123 -2.16 -5.12 -28.85
N ARG A 124 -0.84 -5.20 -29.06
CA ARG A 124 -0.25 -6.18 -30.00
C ARG A 124 0.10 -7.51 -29.35
N GLN A 125 0.53 -7.48 -28.09
CA GLN A 125 0.95 -8.67 -27.36
C GLN A 125 0.52 -8.54 -25.91
N ALA A 126 -0.15 -9.56 -25.40
CA ALA A 126 -0.47 -9.66 -23.99
C ALA A 126 0.41 -10.76 -23.36
N ARG A 127 1.25 -10.35 -22.40
CA ARG A 127 2.08 -11.29 -21.65
C ARG A 127 1.26 -11.88 -20.51
N SER A 128 1.12 -13.20 -20.54
CA SER A 128 0.38 -13.95 -19.54
C SER A 128 1.30 -14.64 -18.56
N TYR A 129 0.77 -14.92 -17.37
CA TYR A 129 1.48 -15.68 -16.35
C TYR A 129 0.62 -16.81 -15.84
N ILE A 130 1.24 -17.95 -15.56
CA ILE A 130 0.64 -19.07 -14.88
C ILE A 130 1.49 -19.47 -13.68
N LEU A 131 0.89 -20.17 -12.73
CA LEU A 131 1.63 -20.83 -11.66
C LEU A 131 1.93 -22.26 -12.06
N ARG A 132 3.19 -22.68 -11.97
CA ARG A 132 3.62 -24.06 -12.18
C ARG A 132 4.30 -24.60 -10.95
N CYS A 133 3.92 -25.81 -10.54
CA CYS A 133 4.58 -26.51 -9.45
C CYS A 133 5.93 -27.05 -9.93
N HIS A 134 7.00 -26.83 -9.17
CA HIS A 134 8.31 -27.40 -9.49
C HIS A 134 8.50 -28.85 -9.01
N GLY A 135 7.61 -29.36 -8.17
CA GLY A 135 7.65 -30.74 -7.68
C GLY A 135 6.84 -31.72 -8.53
N CYS A 136 5.55 -31.43 -8.76
CA CYS A 136 4.66 -32.30 -9.53
C CYS A 136 4.41 -31.82 -10.97
N PHE A 137 5.03 -30.72 -11.38
CA PHE A 137 4.97 -30.13 -12.73
C PHE A 137 3.61 -29.68 -13.25
N ARG A 138 2.53 -29.84 -12.48
CA ARG A 138 1.20 -29.34 -12.83
C ARG A 138 1.13 -27.81 -12.80
N THR A 139 0.35 -27.27 -13.72
CA THR A 139 0.11 -25.84 -13.90
C THR A 139 -1.27 -25.44 -13.35
N THR A 140 -1.42 -24.17 -13.03
CA THR A 140 -2.67 -23.57 -12.56
C THR A 140 -2.73 -22.12 -13.05
N SER A 141 -3.86 -21.70 -13.58
CA SER A 141 -4.10 -20.34 -14.07
C SER A 141 -4.50 -19.36 -12.96
N ASP A 142 -5.02 -19.87 -11.83
CA ASP A 142 -5.35 -19.07 -10.67
C ASP A 142 -4.09 -18.51 -9.99
N MET A 143 -3.91 -17.19 -10.12
CA MET A 143 -2.76 -16.44 -9.60
C MET A 143 -2.86 -16.13 -8.10
N ALA A 144 -4.00 -16.37 -7.46
CA ALA A 144 -4.18 -16.17 -6.03
C ALA A 144 -3.67 -17.38 -5.20
N LYS A 145 -3.48 -18.55 -5.83
CA LYS A 145 -3.03 -19.75 -5.14
C LYS A 145 -1.59 -19.66 -4.66
N VAL A 146 -1.38 -20.17 -3.44
CA VAL A 146 -0.07 -20.28 -2.80
C VAL A 146 0.40 -21.74 -2.76
N PHE A 147 -0.53 -22.67 -2.53
CA PHE A 147 -0.30 -24.10 -2.50
C PHE A 147 -0.70 -24.74 -3.82
N CYS A 148 0.02 -25.79 -4.23
CA CYS A 148 -0.30 -26.54 -5.43
C CYS A 148 -1.58 -27.37 -5.21
N PRO A 149 -2.60 -27.27 -6.08
CA PRO A 149 -3.85 -28.00 -5.91
C PRO A 149 -3.71 -29.52 -6.05
N HIS A 150 -2.59 -30.02 -6.60
CA HIS A 150 -2.37 -31.45 -6.79
C HIS A 150 -1.55 -32.11 -5.67
N CYS A 151 -0.46 -31.48 -5.25
CA CYS A 151 0.43 -32.05 -4.23
C CYS A 151 0.35 -31.37 -2.87
N GLY A 152 -0.49 -30.33 -2.70
CA GLY A 152 -0.67 -29.60 -1.44
C GLY A 152 0.52 -28.72 -1.01
N ASN A 153 1.70 -28.90 -1.63
CA ASN A 153 2.91 -28.20 -1.23
C ASN A 153 2.96 -26.74 -1.74
N LYS A 154 3.63 -25.87 -0.99
CA LYS A 154 3.91 -24.46 -1.36
C LYS A 154 5.05 -24.35 -2.38
N THR A 155 4.85 -24.94 -3.55
CA THR A 155 5.89 -25.17 -4.58
C THR A 155 5.58 -24.46 -5.90
N LEU A 156 4.52 -23.65 -5.95
CA LEU A 156 4.14 -22.89 -7.12
C LEU A 156 5.17 -21.79 -7.45
N LYS A 157 5.51 -21.67 -8.73
CA LYS A 157 6.38 -20.64 -9.30
C LYS A 157 5.67 -19.96 -10.46
N LYS A 158 5.76 -18.63 -10.52
CA LYS A 158 5.20 -17.83 -11.60
C LYS A 158 6.06 -17.98 -12.86
N VAL A 159 5.46 -18.45 -13.94
CA VAL A 159 6.10 -18.66 -15.25
C VAL A 159 5.37 -17.79 -16.28
N ALA A 160 6.12 -17.11 -17.13
CA ALA A 160 5.54 -16.34 -18.23
C ALA A 160 5.16 -17.28 -19.38
N VAL A 161 4.02 -17.01 -20.03
CA VAL A 161 3.50 -17.82 -21.13
C VAL A 161 3.17 -16.90 -22.29
N SER A 162 3.59 -17.30 -23.48
CA SER A 162 3.12 -16.75 -24.74
C SER A 162 2.26 -17.76 -25.45
N VAL A 163 1.18 -17.30 -26.07
CA VAL A 163 0.34 -18.13 -26.93
C VAL A 163 0.69 -17.76 -28.37
N SER A 164 1.08 -18.75 -29.16
CA SER A 164 1.35 -18.57 -30.59
C SER A 164 0.04 -18.58 -31.39
N ASP A 165 0.10 -18.16 -32.65
CA ASP A 165 -1.07 -18.09 -33.54
C ASP A 165 -1.71 -19.48 -33.77
N ASP A 166 -0.92 -20.55 -33.68
CA ASP A 166 -1.39 -21.94 -33.73
C ASP A 166 -2.15 -22.39 -32.46
N GLY A 167 -2.30 -21.51 -31.47
CA GLY A 167 -2.88 -21.81 -30.16
C GLY A 167 -1.95 -22.58 -29.21
N SER A 168 -0.69 -22.84 -29.60
CA SER A 168 0.29 -23.53 -28.77
C SER A 168 0.82 -22.63 -27.64
N LEU A 169 0.98 -23.21 -26.45
CA LEU A 169 1.44 -22.51 -25.25
C LEU A 169 2.96 -22.67 -25.08
N HIS A 170 3.71 -21.59 -25.26
CA HIS A 170 5.15 -21.57 -24.98
C HIS A 170 5.42 -21.01 -23.59
N MET A 171 6.01 -21.83 -22.73
CA MET A 171 6.38 -21.46 -21.36
C MET A 171 7.83 -20.96 -21.30
N HIS A 172 8.01 -19.75 -20.77
CA HIS A 172 9.32 -19.12 -20.61
C HIS A 172 9.89 -19.37 -19.22
N PHE A 173 10.75 -20.38 -19.10
CA PHE A 173 11.41 -20.71 -17.84
C PHE A 173 12.56 -19.75 -17.53
N SER A 174 12.60 -19.27 -16.29
CA SER A 174 13.72 -18.47 -15.79
C SER A 174 14.94 -19.37 -15.53
N ARG A 175 16.09 -19.03 -16.12
CA ARG A 175 17.39 -19.68 -15.84
C ARG A 175 18.07 -19.19 -14.56
N ASN A 176 17.45 -18.26 -13.83
CA ASN A 176 18.01 -17.68 -12.62
C ASN A 176 17.99 -18.69 -11.46
N PRO A 177 19.15 -19.12 -10.92
CA PRO A 177 19.21 -20.11 -9.85
C PRO A 177 18.57 -19.63 -8.54
N LYS A 178 18.39 -18.32 -8.34
CA LYS A 178 17.71 -17.77 -7.16
C LYS A 178 16.23 -18.15 -7.08
N VAL A 179 15.61 -18.56 -8.19
CA VAL A 179 14.19 -18.92 -8.25
C VAL A 179 13.91 -20.23 -7.53
N LEU A 180 14.84 -21.18 -7.60
CA LEU A 180 14.78 -22.50 -6.97
C LEU A 180 15.87 -22.64 -5.89
N ASN A 181 15.96 -21.66 -5.00
CA ASN A 181 16.90 -21.69 -3.89
C ASN A 181 16.26 -22.34 -2.64
N PRO A 182 16.83 -23.43 -2.09
CA PRO A 182 16.30 -24.10 -0.89
C PRO A 182 16.57 -23.35 0.42
N ARG A 183 17.35 -22.26 0.40
CA ARG A 183 17.71 -21.50 1.61
C ARG A 183 16.47 -20.94 2.32
N GLY A 184 16.43 -21.13 3.63
CA GLY A 184 15.36 -20.61 4.49
C GLY A 184 14.06 -21.40 4.48
N LEU A 185 14.01 -22.54 3.76
CA LEU A 185 12.84 -23.44 3.77
C LEU A 185 12.85 -24.40 4.96
N ARG A 186 14.03 -24.77 5.49
CA ARG A 186 14.18 -25.64 6.65
C ARG A 186 14.49 -24.82 7.91
N TYR A 187 13.58 -24.86 8.86
CA TYR A 187 13.68 -24.21 10.17
C TYR A 187 12.78 -24.98 11.18
N PRO A 188 13.10 -24.94 12.48
CA PRO A 188 12.27 -25.61 13.48
C PRO A 188 10.90 -24.94 13.56
N LEU A 189 9.85 -25.75 13.59
CA LEU A 189 8.48 -25.29 13.75
C LEU A 189 8.09 -25.30 15.24
N PRO A 190 7.26 -24.35 15.71
CA PRO A 190 6.71 -24.42 17.06
C PRO A 190 5.80 -25.64 17.21
N ALA A 191 5.66 -26.13 18.44
CA ALA A 191 4.70 -27.18 18.75
C ALA A 191 3.28 -26.73 18.36
N PRO A 192 2.44 -27.63 17.83
CA PRO A 192 1.08 -27.28 17.44
C PRO A 192 0.27 -26.85 18.67
N GLN A 193 -0.34 -25.66 18.58
CA GLN A 193 -1.17 -25.11 19.67
C GLN A 193 -2.64 -25.05 19.27
N GLY A 194 -3.52 -25.37 20.22
CA GLY A 194 -4.97 -25.22 20.08
C GLY A 194 -5.51 -23.98 20.80
N GLY A 195 -6.83 -23.77 20.72
CA GLY A 195 -7.54 -22.70 21.42
C GLY A 195 -7.88 -21.49 20.54
N LYS A 196 -8.58 -20.51 21.14
CA LYS A 196 -9.17 -19.36 20.43
C LYS A 196 -8.12 -18.40 19.84
N HIS A 197 -6.93 -18.36 20.44
CA HIS A 197 -5.87 -17.39 20.10
C HIS A 197 -4.58 -18.05 19.59
N ALA A 198 -4.63 -19.33 19.21
CA ALA A 198 -3.48 -20.02 18.64
C ALA A 198 -3.05 -19.35 17.32
N HIS A 199 -1.73 -19.19 17.13
CA HIS A 199 -1.13 -18.62 15.93
C HIS A 199 -0.12 -19.61 15.33
N ASN A 200 -0.65 -20.63 14.64
CA ASN A 200 0.15 -21.66 13.97
C ASN A 200 0.60 -21.18 12.58
N PRO A 201 1.76 -21.64 12.07
CA PRO A 201 2.19 -21.34 10.71
C PRO A 201 1.24 -21.95 9.67
N HIS A 202 1.09 -21.30 8.51
CA HIS A 202 0.24 -21.77 7.41
C HIS A 202 1.01 -22.73 6.49
N LEU A 203 0.72 -24.02 6.62
CA LEU A 203 1.43 -25.13 5.99
C LEU A 203 0.64 -25.79 4.85
N VAL A 204 -0.69 -25.76 4.89
CA VAL A 204 -1.59 -26.41 3.92
C VAL A 204 -2.78 -25.49 3.58
N GLU A 205 -3.34 -25.60 2.38
CA GLU A 205 -4.45 -24.75 1.87
C GLU A 205 -5.71 -24.78 2.74
N ASP A 206 -6.09 -25.96 3.23
CA ASP A 206 -7.29 -26.23 4.03
C ASP A 206 -7.06 -26.14 5.55
N GLN A 207 -5.93 -25.55 5.97
CA GLN A 207 -5.61 -25.39 7.38
C GLN A 207 -6.62 -24.47 8.08
N ARG A 208 -7.26 -24.99 9.14
CA ARG A 208 -8.21 -24.24 9.97
C ARG A 208 -7.48 -23.23 10.86
N PHE A 209 -7.89 -21.97 10.80
CA PHE A 209 -7.40 -20.91 11.68
C PHE A 209 -8.51 -20.39 12.60
N PRO A 210 -8.21 -20.06 13.87
CA PRO A 210 -9.14 -19.36 14.73
C PRO A 210 -9.55 -18.01 14.13
N GLN A 211 -10.78 -17.57 14.40
CA GLN A 211 -11.30 -16.32 13.89
C GLN A 211 -10.70 -15.10 14.63
N GLN A 212 -9.56 -14.62 14.14
CA GLN A 212 -8.87 -13.43 14.64
C GLN A 212 -9.18 -12.22 13.74
N ARG A 213 -10.38 -11.65 13.88
CA ARG A 213 -10.82 -10.50 13.07
C ARG A 213 -10.52 -9.17 13.76
N LEU A 214 -10.27 -8.16 12.95
CA LEU A 214 -10.17 -6.76 13.39
C LEU A 214 -11.55 -6.16 13.65
N SER A 215 -11.61 -5.13 14.50
CA SER A 215 -12.80 -4.31 14.71
C SER A 215 -13.14 -3.49 13.46
N CYS A 216 -14.36 -2.95 13.38
CA CYS A 216 -14.73 -2.05 12.28
C CYS A 216 -13.83 -0.80 12.26
N LYS A 217 -13.56 -0.21 13.44
CA LYS A 217 -12.67 0.94 13.58
C LYS A 217 -11.25 0.65 13.08
N ALA A 218 -10.70 -0.52 13.40
CA ALA A 218 -9.36 -0.93 12.94
C ALA A 218 -9.27 -1.17 11.41
N ARG A 219 -10.40 -1.45 10.75
CA ARG A 219 -10.46 -1.68 9.29
C ARG A 219 -10.69 -0.38 8.50
N GLN A 220 -11.13 0.68 9.16
CA GLN A 220 -11.39 1.97 8.54
C GLN A 220 -10.08 2.59 8.03
N LYS A 221 -10.11 3.09 6.81
CA LYS A 221 -9.01 3.85 6.21
C LYS A 221 -9.53 5.23 5.85
N THR A 222 -8.64 6.21 5.88
CA THR A 222 -8.95 7.56 5.42
C THR A 222 -9.18 7.54 3.92
N ASN A 223 -10.34 7.99 3.47
CA ASN A 223 -10.63 8.26 2.06
C ASN A 223 -10.76 9.77 1.89
N VAL A 224 -9.81 10.38 1.19
CA VAL A 224 -9.76 11.85 0.99
C VAL A 224 -10.84 12.32 0.01
N PHE A 225 -11.32 11.42 -0.85
CA PHE A 225 -12.36 11.71 -1.85
C PHE A 225 -13.77 11.34 -1.37
N ASP A 226 -13.92 11.04 -0.08
CA ASP A 226 -15.23 10.78 0.51
C ASP A 226 -15.99 12.11 0.64
N PRO A 227 -17.28 12.19 0.26
CA PRO A 227 -18.07 13.43 0.40
C PRO A 227 -18.08 13.96 1.84
N ASP A 228 -17.97 13.07 2.84
CA ASP A 228 -18.01 13.44 4.24
C ASP A 228 -16.62 13.80 4.81
N TYR A 229 -15.55 13.72 4.00
CA TYR A 229 -14.17 14.00 4.45
C TYR A 229 -14.00 15.43 4.98
N ALA A 230 -14.62 16.42 4.33
CA ALA A 230 -14.55 17.82 4.74
C ALA A 230 -15.27 18.09 6.07
N ALA A 231 -16.25 17.26 6.43
CA ALA A 231 -17.00 17.36 7.68
C ALA A 231 -16.35 16.59 8.84
N ALA A 232 -15.28 15.82 8.59
CA ALA A 232 -14.61 15.04 9.61
C ALA A 232 -13.81 15.93 10.59
N ALA A 233 -13.87 15.58 11.89
CA ALA A 233 -13.14 16.31 12.94
C ALA A 233 -11.60 16.19 12.82
N SER A 234 -11.12 15.12 12.18
CA SER A 234 -9.70 14.84 11.95
C SER A 234 -9.48 14.41 10.51
N PRO A 235 -8.38 14.85 9.87
CA PRO A 235 -8.02 14.41 8.51
C PRO A 235 -7.57 12.95 8.46
N PHE A 236 -7.38 12.28 9.60
CA PHE A 236 -6.95 10.88 9.66
C PHE A 236 -7.96 10.01 10.41
N ALA A 237 -8.20 8.80 9.88
CA ALA A 237 -8.98 7.79 10.56
C ALA A 237 -8.34 7.40 11.90
N GLU A 238 -9.16 7.35 12.95
CA GLU A 238 -8.69 7.04 14.30
C GLU A 238 -8.28 5.57 14.45
N HIS A 239 -7.18 5.33 15.17
CA HIS A 239 -6.73 3.98 15.48
C HIS A 239 -7.57 3.34 16.59
N ASP A 240 -7.78 2.03 16.46
CA ASP A 240 -8.39 1.22 17.51
C ASP A 240 -7.33 0.74 18.49
N VAL A 241 -7.36 1.30 19.70
CA VAL A 241 -6.47 0.91 20.81
C VAL A 241 -7.21 0.19 21.94
N HIS A 242 -8.55 0.24 21.96
CA HIS A 242 -9.36 -0.23 23.09
C HIS A 242 -9.96 -1.61 22.87
N SER A 243 -10.16 -2.04 21.62
CA SER A 243 -10.79 -3.34 21.39
C SER A 243 -9.91 -4.49 21.88
N ARG A 244 -10.56 -5.64 22.13
CA ARG A 244 -9.83 -6.88 22.43
C ARG A 244 -8.86 -7.28 21.30
N ALA A 245 -9.21 -6.99 20.05
CA ALA A 245 -8.35 -7.27 18.90
C ALA A 245 -7.06 -6.44 18.93
N ALA A 246 -7.14 -5.19 19.37
CA ALA A 246 -5.99 -4.31 19.55
C ALA A 246 -5.02 -4.86 20.62
N HIS A 247 -5.55 -5.28 21.77
CA HIS A 247 -4.77 -5.88 22.86
C HIS A 247 -4.12 -7.22 22.46
N LEU A 248 -4.76 -8.01 21.59
CA LEU A 248 -4.19 -9.25 21.04
C LEU A 248 -3.18 -9.00 19.90
N HIS A 249 -2.98 -7.73 19.51
CA HIS A 249 -2.14 -7.31 18.40
C HIS A 249 -2.48 -8.01 17.08
N ILE A 250 -3.77 -8.20 16.81
CA ILE A 250 -4.26 -8.72 15.54
C ILE A 250 -3.94 -7.68 14.45
N ARG A 251 -3.48 -8.13 13.28
CA ARG A 251 -3.11 -7.28 12.15
C ARG A 251 -3.76 -7.76 10.88
N ASP A 252 -3.96 -6.84 9.96
CA ASP A 252 -4.41 -7.17 8.61
C ASP A 252 -3.47 -8.15 7.92
N ALA A 253 -4.04 -9.15 7.25
CA ALA A 253 -3.27 -10.16 6.51
C ALA A 253 -2.40 -9.53 5.40
N ALA A 254 -2.83 -8.39 4.84
CA ALA A 254 -2.07 -7.64 3.84
C ALA A 254 -0.75 -7.06 4.40
N LEU A 255 -0.70 -6.73 5.70
CA LEU A 255 0.49 -6.20 6.33
C LEU A 255 1.55 -7.28 6.52
N GLY A 256 2.83 -6.87 6.51
CA GLY A 256 3.94 -7.77 6.83
C GLY A 256 4.34 -8.74 5.72
N ALA A 257 3.81 -8.59 4.50
CA ALA A 257 4.18 -9.44 3.36
C ALA A 257 5.69 -9.47 3.09
N GLY A 258 6.37 -8.31 3.19
CA GLY A 258 7.83 -8.23 3.04
C GLY A 258 8.58 -8.99 4.15
N ARG A 259 8.12 -8.88 5.41
CA ARG A 259 8.73 -9.59 6.55
C ARG A 259 8.59 -11.10 6.41
N ARG A 260 7.44 -11.59 5.94
CA ARG A 260 7.19 -13.02 5.68
C ARG A 260 8.04 -13.61 4.54
N ARG A 261 8.66 -12.78 3.71
CA ARG A 261 9.59 -13.23 2.65
C ARG A 261 11.03 -13.35 3.13
N LEU A 262 11.34 -12.89 4.35
CA LEU A 262 12.67 -13.03 4.93
C LEU A 262 12.92 -14.47 5.36
N ASN A 263 14.17 -14.89 5.27
CA ASN A 263 14.62 -16.16 5.80
C ASN A 263 14.50 -16.16 7.33
N PRO A 264 13.78 -17.11 7.96
CA PRO A 264 13.64 -17.19 9.41
C PRO A 264 14.97 -17.46 10.13
N ASN A 265 15.94 -18.08 9.45
CA ASN A 265 17.26 -18.36 10.00
C ASN A 265 18.21 -17.15 9.94
N ALA A 266 17.77 -16.03 9.36
CA ALA A 266 18.61 -14.83 9.24
C ALA A 266 18.58 -13.99 10.53
N VAL A 267 19.75 -13.50 10.94
CA VAL A 267 19.92 -12.64 12.13
C VAL A 267 19.01 -11.42 12.05
N THR A 268 18.43 -11.05 13.20
CA THR A 268 17.54 -9.90 13.35
C THR A 268 18.24 -8.82 14.18
N SER A 269 17.73 -7.59 14.15
CA SER A 269 18.22 -6.56 15.06
C SER A 269 17.93 -6.96 16.51
N LYS A 270 18.81 -6.54 17.43
CA LYS A 270 18.79 -6.94 18.85
C LYS A 270 17.45 -6.72 19.55
N PHE A 271 16.76 -5.64 19.23
CA PHE A 271 15.46 -5.28 19.85
C PHE A 271 14.25 -5.61 18.96
N GLY A 272 14.49 -6.07 17.72
CA GLY A 272 13.42 -6.36 16.77
C GLY A 272 12.89 -7.78 16.95
N LYS A 273 11.78 -7.95 17.67
CA LYS A 273 11.07 -9.23 17.72
C LYS A 273 10.40 -9.51 16.36
N ARG A 274 10.83 -10.56 15.67
CA ARG A 274 10.13 -11.10 14.49
C ARG A 274 9.11 -12.13 14.94
N ARG A 275 7.93 -12.11 14.31
CA ARG A 275 6.90 -13.14 14.40
C ARG A 275 6.86 -13.85 13.05
#